data_AF-D8SLB1-F1
#
_entry.id   AF-D8SLB1-F1
#
_cell.length_a   1.000
_cell.length_b   1.000
_cell.length_c   1.000
_cell.angle_alpha   90.00
_cell.angle_beta   90.00
_cell.angle_gamma   90.00
#
_symmetry.space_group_name_H-M   'P 1'
#
loop_
_entity.id
_entity.type
_entity.pdbx_description
1 polymer ?
#
loop_
_entity_poly.entity_id
_entity_poly.type
_entity_poly.pdbx_seq_one_letter_code
_entity_poly.pdbx_strand_id
1 'polypeptide(L)'
;DALITAVKKLKGGDPRQDNTSIRPMISGSSAATVEKSVNEAVKAGTKLLVGGKRRGAFMEPMILEDAPFDTDTRKEEIFSPVILLYSYNDFKEAVMEATSTHYGLQAGVFMCDLNKAFYAFEHIE
;
A
#
# COMPACT_ATOMS: atom_id res chain seq x y z
N ASP A 1 -9.01 10.76 4.85
CA ASP A 1 -9.52 10.70 6.25
C ASP A 1 -10.19 9.39 6.67
N ALA A 2 -11.23 8.92 5.96
CA ALA A 2 -11.92 7.68 6.35
C ALA A 2 -10.98 6.46 6.40
N LEU A 3 -10.14 6.29 5.38
CA LEU A 3 -9.14 5.21 5.32
C LEU A 3 -8.14 5.28 6.48
N ILE A 4 -7.60 6.48 6.76
CA ILE A 4 -6.69 6.71 7.90
C ILE A 4 -7.36 6.29 9.21
N THR A 5 -8.63 6.66 9.41
CA THR A 5 -9.39 6.33 10.61
C THR A 5 -9.61 4.82 10.74
N ALA A 6 -9.91 4.13 9.63
CA ALA A 6 -10.06 2.69 9.61
C ALA A 6 -8.73 1.99 9.96
N VAL A 7 -7.62 2.42 9.35
CA VAL A 7 -6.29 1.86 9.62
C VAL A 7 -5.88 2.03 11.09
N LYS A 8 -6.15 3.20 11.70
CA LYS A 8 -5.87 3.45 13.14
C LYS A 8 -6.63 2.53 14.09
N LYS A 9 -7.77 1.97 13.67
CA LYS A 9 -8.58 1.06 14.50
C LYS A 9 -8.08 -0.39 14.45
N LEU A 10 -7.20 -0.72 13.51
CA LEU A 10 -6.68 -2.08 13.36
C LEU A 10 -5.82 -2.44 14.57
N LYS A 11 -6.13 -3.59 15.18
CA LYS A 11 -5.38 -4.09 16.33
C LYS A 11 -4.23 -4.98 15.86
N GLY A 12 -3.01 -4.51 16.11
CA GLY A 12 -1.78 -5.26 15.88
C GLY A 12 -1.35 -6.04 17.12
N GLY A 13 -1.11 -7.35 17.00
CA GLY A 13 -0.89 -8.18 18.20
C GLY A 13 -0.50 -9.63 17.94
N ASP A 14 -0.72 -10.47 18.96
CA ASP A 14 -0.45 -11.90 18.91
C ASP A 14 -1.44 -12.59 17.95
N PRO A 15 -0.98 -13.34 16.94
CA PRO A 15 -1.84 -14.04 15.99
C PRO A 15 -2.80 -15.05 16.63
N ARG A 16 -2.55 -15.48 17.87
CA ARG A 16 -3.41 -16.39 18.64
C ARG A 16 -4.62 -15.71 19.27
N GLN A 17 -4.68 -14.38 19.30
CA GLN A 17 -5.83 -13.65 19.85
C GLN A 17 -6.84 -13.35 18.75
N ASP A 18 -8.11 -13.65 19.00
CA ASP A 18 -9.21 -13.48 18.03
C ASP A 18 -9.43 -12.01 17.61
N ASN A 19 -9.01 -11.06 18.45
CA ASN A 19 -9.16 -9.64 18.18
C ASN A 19 -7.98 -9.03 17.38
N THR A 20 -6.99 -9.83 16.98
CA THR A 20 -5.81 -9.37 16.25
C THR A 20 -6.10 -9.30 14.75
N SER A 21 -6.11 -8.09 14.20
CA SER A 21 -6.33 -7.85 12.77
C SER A 21 -5.02 -7.87 11.99
N ILE A 22 -3.94 -7.31 12.56
CA ILE A 22 -2.63 -7.23 11.92
C ILE A 22 -1.64 -8.08 12.69
N ARG A 23 -0.98 -9.00 11.99
CA ARG A 23 -0.03 -9.95 12.56
C ARG A 23 1.41 -9.49 12.29
N PRO A 24 2.38 -9.95 13.09
CA PRO A 24 3.79 -9.67 12.81
C PRO A 24 4.21 -10.23 11.45
N MET A 25 5.25 -9.64 10.87
CA MET A 25 5.92 -10.19 9.70
C MET A 25 6.63 -11.50 10.04
N ILE A 26 7.04 -12.24 9.01
CA ILE A 26 7.72 -13.53 9.16
C ILE A 26 9.00 -13.45 10.00
N SER A 27 9.69 -12.31 9.97
CA SER A 27 10.93 -12.09 10.72
C SER A 27 11.17 -10.62 11.06
N GLY A 28 12.01 -10.38 12.06
CA GLY A 28 12.46 -9.04 12.43
C GLY A 28 13.32 -8.37 11.36
N SER A 29 14.08 -9.13 10.59
CA SER A 29 14.87 -8.61 9.47
C SER A 29 13.98 -8.16 8.32
N SER A 30 12.94 -8.92 7.97
CA SER A 30 11.95 -8.50 6.98
C SER A 30 11.29 -7.17 7.37
N ALA A 31 10.89 -7.04 8.64
CA ALA A 31 10.33 -5.79 9.15
C ALA A 31 11.33 -4.63 9.11
N ALA A 32 12.62 -4.88 9.37
CA ALA A 32 13.66 -3.86 9.29
C ALA A 32 13.94 -3.39 7.85
N THR A 33 13.92 -4.29 6.87
CA THR A 33 14.04 -3.94 5.44
C THR A 33 12.89 -3.03 5.01
N VAL A 34 11.66 -3.38 5.37
CA VAL A 34 10.48 -2.55 5.11
C VAL A 34 10.58 -1.18 5.75
N GLU A 35 10.95 -1.12 7.04
CA GLU A 35 11.15 0.16 7.75
C GLU A 35 12.19 1.03 7.04
N LYS A 36 13.27 0.44 6.53
CA LYS A 36 14.29 1.14 5.76
C LYS A 36 13.72 1.73 4.46
N SER A 37 13.06 0.91 3.64
CA SER A 37 12.48 1.37 2.36
C SER A 37 11.45 2.49 2.55
N VAL A 38 10.62 2.40 3.60
CA VAL A 38 9.65 3.46 3.95
C VAL A 38 10.36 4.76 4.32
N ASN A 39 11.40 4.67 5.16
CA ASN A 39 12.16 5.85 5.56
C ASN A 39 12.88 6.50 4.36
N GLU A 40 13.37 5.71 3.41
CA GLU A 40 13.95 6.20 2.16
C GLU A 40 12.90 6.88 1.28
N ALA A 41 11.71 6.29 1.15
CA ALA A 41 10.60 6.90 0.42
C ALA A 41 10.19 8.24 1.04
N VAL A 42 10.08 8.31 2.36
CA VAL A 42 9.75 9.56 3.08
C VAL A 42 10.83 10.63 2.86
N LYS A 43 12.11 10.24 2.89
CA LYS A 43 13.21 11.16 2.54
C LYS A 43 13.16 11.64 1.09
N ALA A 44 12.66 10.81 0.18
CA ALA A 44 12.48 11.13 -1.23
C ALA A 44 11.24 12.03 -1.51
N GLY A 45 10.47 12.39 -0.48
CA GLY A 45 9.31 13.28 -0.60
C GLY A 45 7.96 12.60 -0.41
N THR A 46 7.93 11.30 -0.14
CA THR A 46 6.68 10.58 0.18
C THR A 46 6.10 11.07 1.50
N LYS A 47 4.78 11.25 1.56
CA LYS A 47 4.12 11.69 2.78
C LYS A 47 3.57 10.50 3.57
N LEU A 48 4.05 10.32 4.80
CA LEU A 48 3.53 9.31 5.72
C LEU A 48 2.28 9.84 6.44
N LEU A 49 1.10 9.29 6.12
CA LEU A 49 -0.18 9.73 6.71
C LEU A 49 -0.49 9.07 8.05
N VAL A 50 -0.06 7.81 8.24
CA VAL A 50 -0.28 7.03 9.47
C VAL A 50 0.70 5.86 9.55
N GLY A 51 1.03 5.43 10.77
CA GLY A 51 1.79 4.21 11.04
C GLY A 51 3.29 4.39 10.84
N GLY A 52 3.95 3.37 10.29
CA GLY A 52 5.36 3.41 9.92
C GLY A 52 6.34 3.06 11.03
N LYS A 53 5.87 2.70 12.23
CA LYS A 53 6.74 2.28 13.33
C LYS A 53 6.87 0.77 13.39
N ARG A 54 8.09 0.31 13.68
CA ARG A 54 8.40 -1.10 13.91
C ARG A 54 8.54 -1.42 15.40
N ARG A 55 8.10 -2.62 15.80
CA ARG A 55 8.35 -3.23 17.10
C ARG A 55 8.74 -4.69 16.92
N GLY A 56 10.04 -4.98 16.92
CA GLY A 56 10.55 -6.33 16.62
C GLY A 56 10.22 -6.73 15.19
N ALA A 57 9.45 -7.82 15.02
CA ALA A 57 8.92 -8.26 13.72
C ALA A 57 7.56 -7.65 13.35
N PHE A 58 6.96 -6.86 14.25
CA PHE A 58 5.69 -6.20 13.97
C PHE A 58 5.93 -4.84 13.29
N MET A 59 5.20 -4.59 12.21
CA MET A 59 5.17 -3.30 11.53
C MET A 59 3.76 -2.71 11.65
N GLU A 60 3.65 -1.44 12.07
CA GLU A 60 2.37 -0.75 12.09
C GLU A 60 1.80 -0.61 10.67
N PRO A 61 0.49 -0.84 10.47
CA PRO A 61 -0.13 -0.60 9.18
C PRO A 61 -0.01 0.88 8.80
N MET A 62 0.40 1.15 7.57
CA MET A 62 0.79 2.49 7.15
C MET A 62 0.18 2.89 5.82
N ILE A 63 -0.01 4.19 5.66
CA ILE A 63 -0.46 4.79 4.41
C ILE A 63 0.58 5.83 4.00
N LEU A 64 1.11 5.65 2.80
CA LEU A 64 2.03 6.55 2.14
C LEU A 64 1.28 7.25 1.01
N GLU A 65 1.40 8.57 0.93
CA GLU A 65 0.76 9.38 -0.10
C GLU A 65 1.84 9.94 -1.05
N ASP A 66 1.53 9.88 -2.34
CA ASP A 66 2.34 10.43 -3.44
C ASP A 66 3.80 9.97 -3.42
N ALA A 67 4.02 8.67 -3.19
CA ALA A 67 5.37 8.12 -3.22
C ALA A 67 5.95 8.20 -4.65
N PRO A 68 7.12 8.83 -4.87
CA PRO A 68 7.69 8.99 -6.20
C PRO A 68 7.96 7.65 -6.88
N PHE A 69 7.81 7.61 -8.19
CA PHE A 69 8.07 6.42 -9.01
C PHE A 69 9.46 5.83 -8.80
N ASP A 70 10.47 6.64 -8.55
CA ASP A 70 11.85 6.16 -8.38
C ASP A 70 12.15 5.51 -7.03
N THR A 71 11.17 5.46 -6.13
CA THR A 71 11.33 4.78 -4.84
C THR A 71 11.06 3.29 -4.95
N ASP A 72 11.87 2.49 -4.24
CA ASP A 72 11.65 1.04 -4.10
C ASP A 72 10.24 0.73 -3.60
N THR A 73 9.67 1.62 -2.77
CA THR A 73 8.30 1.45 -2.28
C THR A 73 7.23 1.45 -3.38
N ARG A 74 7.47 2.09 -4.53
CA ARG A 74 6.52 2.13 -5.66
C ARG A 74 6.87 1.12 -6.74
N LYS A 75 8.17 0.90 -7.02
CA LYS A 75 8.63 -0.02 -8.07
C LYS A 75 8.53 -1.49 -7.67
N GLU A 76 8.87 -1.80 -6.42
CA GLU A 76 9.03 -3.17 -5.94
C GLU A 76 7.91 -3.57 -4.97
N GLU A 77 7.69 -4.87 -4.83
CA GLU A 77 6.72 -5.39 -3.88
C GLU A 77 7.26 -5.34 -2.43
N ILE A 78 6.68 -4.48 -1.60
CA ILE A 78 7.12 -4.27 -0.20
C ILE A 78 6.74 -5.45 0.72
N PHE A 79 5.73 -6.26 0.35
CA PHE A 79 5.20 -7.39 1.16
C PHE A 79 4.93 -7.03 2.64
N SER A 80 4.37 -5.84 2.87
CA SER A 80 4.15 -5.25 4.18
C SER A 80 2.73 -4.70 4.29
N PRO A 81 2.17 -4.48 5.50
CA PRO A 81 0.91 -3.74 5.69
C PRO A 81 1.06 -2.24 5.30
N VAL A 82 1.26 -1.96 4.02
CA VAL A 82 1.42 -0.62 3.44
C VAL A 82 0.40 -0.40 2.34
N ILE A 83 -0.16 0.80 2.33
CA ILE A 83 -1.00 1.30 1.23
C ILE A 83 -0.29 2.49 0.63
N LEU A 84 -0.06 2.47 -0.68
CA LEU A 84 0.30 3.67 -1.45
C LEU A 84 -0.98 4.32 -1.94
N LEU A 85 -1.12 5.62 -1.67
CA LEU A 85 -2.28 6.42 -2.03
C LEU A 85 -1.87 7.47 -3.05
N TYR A 86 -2.60 7.49 -4.16
CA TYR A 86 -2.43 8.44 -5.26
C TYR A 86 -3.78 8.98 -5.67
N SER A 87 -3.82 10.25 -6.09
CA SER A 87 -4.99 10.86 -6.70
C SER A 87 -4.84 10.89 -8.22
N TYR A 88 -5.94 10.72 -8.94
CA TYR A 88 -6.01 10.89 -10.39
C TYR A 88 -7.20 11.78 -10.76
N ASN A 89 -7.12 12.43 -11.93
CA ASN A 89 -8.21 13.25 -12.47
C ASN A 89 -8.85 12.63 -13.71
N ASP A 90 -8.07 11.88 -14.50
CA ASP A 90 -8.56 11.12 -15.65
C ASP A 90 -8.51 9.62 -15.38
N PHE A 91 -9.60 8.93 -15.74
CA PHE A 91 -9.73 7.51 -15.48
C PHE A 91 -8.82 6.65 -16.36
N LYS A 92 -8.59 7.04 -17.61
CA LYS A 92 -7.72 6.27 -18.52
C LYS A 92 -6.27 6.42 -18.09
N GLU A 93 -5.86 7.61 -17.65
CA GLU A 93 -4.55 7.82 -17.02
C GLU A 93 -4.38 6.94 -15.79
N ALA A 94 -5.40 6.82 -14.93
CA ALA A 94 -5.35 5.95 -13.76
C ALA A 94 -5.18 4.47 -14.11
N VAL A 95 -5.83 4.01 -15.20
CA VAL A 95 -5.67 2.64 -15.70
C VAL A 95 -4.25 2.41 -16.22
N MET A 96 -3.71 3.33 -17.03
CA MET A 96 -2.32 3.22 -17.52
C MET A 96 -1.31 3.22 -16.37
N GLU A 97 -1.54 4.07 -15.37
CA GLU A 97 -0.73 4.17 -14.15
C GLU A 97 -0.78 2.88 -13.31
N ALA A 98 -1.95 2.22 -13.24
CA ALA A 98 -2.12 0.94 -12.56
C ALA A 98 -1.35 -0.19 -13.27
N THR A 99 -1.29 -0.16 -14.60
CA THR A 99 -0.52 -1.11 -15.42
C THR A 99 0.97 -0.74 -15.50
N SER A 100 1.40 0.40 -14.94
CA SER A 100 2.81 0.85 -14.94
C SER A 100 3.63 0.13 -13.87
N THR A 101 3.70 -1.20 -13.96
CA THR A 101 4.47 -2.06 -13.08
C THR A 101 4.94 -3.30 -13.84
N HIS A 102 5.98 -3.95 -13.36
CA HIS A 102 6.48 -5.21 -13.95
C HIS A 102 5.70 -6.44 -13.44
N TYR A 103 4.71 -6.25 -12.57
CA TYR A 103 3.83 -7.29 -12.02
C TYR A 103 2.44 -7.22 -12.66
N GLY A 104 1.70 -8.34 -12.67
CA GLY A 104 0.36 -8.44 -13.26
C GLY A 104 -0.44 -9.58 -12.65
N LEU A 105 -0.69 -9.51 -11.33
CA LEU A 105 -1.39 -10.57 -10.61
C LEU A 105 -2.91 -10.35 -10.60
N GLN A 106 -3.34 -9.24 -10.00
CA GLN A 106 -4.75 -8.87 -9.84
C GLN A 106 -4.88 -7.36 -9.68
N ALA A 107 -5.99 -6.82 -10.17
CA ALA A 107 -6.41 -5.45 -9.91
C ALA A 107 -7.88 -5.40 -9.47
N GLY A 108 -8.23 -4.41 -8.64
CA GLY A 108 -9.58 -4.16 -8.17
C GLY A 108 -10.08 -2.80 -8.63
N VAL A 109 -11.25 -2.75 -9.25
CA VAL A 109 -11.83 -1.51 -9.78
C VAL A 109 -13.21 -1.31 -9.16
N PHE A 110 -13.39 -0.20 -8.42
CA PHE A 110 -14.64 0.14 -7.74
C PHE A 110 -15.31 1.33 -8.44
N MET A 111 -16.42 1.08 -9.11
CA MET A 111 -17.16 2.12 -9.83
C MET A 111 -18.62 1.71 -10.09
N CYS A 112 -19.45 2.68 -10.44
CA CYS A 112 -20.85 2.46 -10.83
C CYS A 112 -21.06 2.50 -12.36
N ASP A 113 -20.06 2.91 -13.14
CA ASP A 113 -20.14 3.07 -14.60
C ASP A 113 -19.68 1.79 -15.30
N LEU A 114 -20.60 1.13 -16.00
CA LEU A 114 -20.34 -0.13 -16.67
C LEU A 114 -19.35 0.00 -17.85
N ASN A 115 -19.38 1.11 -18.59
CA ASN A 115 -18.48 1.30 -19.72
C ASN A 115 -17.04 1.46 -19.24
N LYS A 116 -16.84 2.20 -18.14
CA LYS A 116 -15.52 2.32 -17.51
C LYS A 116 -15.04 0.99 -16.94
N ALA A 117 -15.95 0.15 -16.43
CA ALA A 117 -15.60 -1.16 -15.89
C ALA A 117 -15.09 -2.10 -17.00
N PHE A 118 -15.79 -2.16 -18.14
CA PHE A 118 -15.32 -2.91 -19.31
C PHE A 118 -14.01 -2.36 -19.86
N TYR A 119 -13.86 -1.04 -19.92
CA TYR A 119 -12.59 -0.43 -20.32
C TYR A 119 -11.43 -0.88 -19.43
N ALA A 120 -11.61 -0.87 -18.10
CA ALA A 120 -10.60 -1.35 -17.16
C ALA A 120 -10.27 -2.83 -17.37
N PHE A 121 -11.31 -3.66 -17.56
CA PHE A 121 -11.15 -5.09 -17.81
C PHE A 121 -10.32 -5.38 -19.07
N GLU A 122 -10.46 -4.57 -20.11
CA GLU A 122 -9.73 -4.73 -21.37
C GLU A 122 -8.29 -4.20 -21.34
N HIS A 123 -7.97 -3.25 -20.44
CA HIS A 123 -6.72 -2.48 -20.49
C HIS A 123 -5.80 -2.66 -19.26
N ILE A 124 -6.26 -3.36 -18.22
CA ILE A 124 -5.40 -3.75 -17.09
C ILE A 124 -4.78 -5.12 -17.39
N GLU A 125 -3.46 -5.20 -17.32
CA GLU A 125 -2.66 -6.41 -17.54
C GLU A 125 -2.08 -6.97 -16.24
#